data_AF-A0A8C5DTX5-F1
#
_entry.id   AF-A0A8C5DTX5-F1
#
_cell.length_a   1.000
_cell.length_b   1.000
_cell.length_c   1.000
_cell.angle_alpha   90.00
_cell.angle_beta   90.00
_cell.angle_gamma   90.00
#
_symmetry.space_group_name_H-M   'P 1'
#
loop_
_entity.id
_entity.type
_entity.pdbx_description
1 polymer ?
#
loop_
_entity_poly.entity_id
_entity_poly.type
_entity_poly.pdbx_seq_one_letter_code
_entity_poly.pdbx_strand_id
1 'polypeptide(L)'
;MSAGKVAHDGKAESGRGGHTEPVGPPRIQPSAQPPPPGVSRTRDSHSRNQHQHQHQRHHGGSMLKQPSLNEPSDVVRRALDFKCQGTQCYKDKKYREAIGKYHRALLEIKGLCRVLGDPDTSSKSPASLLPTISKSSSLTDEQKGAMETAELECYNSLAACLLQMELVNYERVKEYCLKVLHKEGKNFKALYRSGVAYYHLGDFQKALFYLKESHKQEPSDTNVIRYIQLTEMKIRRNAQREKKETT
;
A
#
# COMPACT_ATOMS: atom_id res chain seq x y z
N MET A 1 -27.19 15.01 58.43
CA MET A 1 -28.26 14.00 58.67
C MET A 1 -28.99 13.75 57.35
N SER A 2 -29.47 12.52 57.13
CA SER A 2 -30.39 12.00 56.10
C SER A 2 -30.57 12.78 54.78
N ALA A 3 -30.17 12.27 53.61
CA ALA A 3 -30.58 11.05 52.88
C ALA A 3 -31.76 11.26 51.91
N GLY A 4 -31.57 10.85 50.65
CA GLY A 4 -32.56 10.93 49.57
C GLY A 4 -32.12 10.11 48.36
N LYS A 5 -32.39 8.80 48.38
CA LYS A 5 -32.22 7.89 47.23
C LYS A 5 -33.34 8.09 46.22
N VAL A 6 -33.02 8.05 44.93
CA VAL A 6 -33.88 7.41 43.91
C VAL A 6 -32.98 6.62 42.95
N ALA A 7 -33.40 5.42 42.58
CA ALA A 7 -32.74 4.56 41.60
C ALA A 7 -33.81 3.84 40.76
N HIS A 8 -33.53 3.67 39.47
CA HIS A 8 -34.05 2.63 38.55
C HIS A 8 -33.20 2.75 37.27
N ASP A 9 -32.45 1.74 36.82
CA ASP A 9 -32.89 0.55 36.06
C ASP A 9 -33.75 0.91 34.82
N GLY A 10 -33.40 0.54 33.58
CA GLY A 10 -32.23 -0.20 33.08
C GLY A 10 -32.56 -0.96 31.79
N LYS A 11 -31.67 -0.99 30.79
CA LYS A 11 -31.60 -2.06 29.78
C LYS A 11 -30.33 -2.00 28.94
N ALA A 12 -29.78 -3.18 28.63
CA ALA A 12 -28.67 -3.36 27.71
C ALA A 12 -29.18 -3.81 26.33
N GLU A 13 -28.41 -3.51 25.28
CA GLU A 13 -28.42 -4.34 24.07
C GLU A 13 -26.99 -4.50 23.52
N SER A 14 -26.72 -5.70 22.99
CA SER A 14 -25.39 -6.21 22.62
C SER A 14 -25.11 -6.11 21.12
N GLY A 15 -23.89 -5.76 20.70
CA GLY A 15 -23.60 -5.56 19.28
C GLY A 15 -22.15 -5.72 18.81
N ARG A 16 -21.63 -6.96 18.80
CA ARG A 16 -20.50 -7.45 17.95
C ARG A 16 -19.15 -6.73 18.04
N GLY A 17 -18.25 -7.29 18.86
CA GLY A 17 -16.81 -7.04 18.75
C GLY A 17 -16.20 -7.71 17.51
N GLY A 18 -15.36 -6.98 16.78
CA GLY A 18 -14.51 -7.51 15.72
C GLY A 18 -13.07 -7.71 16.22
N HIS A 19 -12.75 -8.90 16.71
CA HIS A 19 -11.37 -9.24 17.09
C HIS A 19 -10.49 -9.31 15.84
N THR A 20 -9.59 -8.33 15.69
CA THR A 20 -8.48 -8.42 14.74
C THR A 20 -7.26 -9.00 15.45
N GLU A 21 -6.95 -10.25 15.12
CA GLU A 21 -5.75 -10.97 15.59
C GLU A 21 -4.46 -10.18 15.26
N PRO A 22 -3.54 -10.00 16.23
CA PRO A 22 -2.24 -9.39 15.96
C PRO A 22 -1.33 -10.37 15.23
N VAL A 23 -1.11 -10.14 13.93
CA VAL A 23 -0.15 -10.92 13.12
C VAL A 23 1.26 -10.69 13.65
N GLY A 24 1.82 -11.72 14.29
CA GLY A 24 3.19 -11.71 14.83
C GLY A 24 4.27 -11.54 13.74
N PRO A 25 5.48 -11.07 14.12
CA PRO A 25 6.55 -10.80 13.17
C PRO A 25 7.17 -12.08 12.57
N PRO A 26 7.71 -12.04 11.34
CA PRO A 26 8.33 -13.20 10.71
C PRO A 26 9.62 -13.62 11.43
N ARG A 27 9.79 -14.94 11.59
CA ARG A 27 10.97 -15.57 12.18
C ARG A 27 12.09 -15.66 11.14
N ILE A 28 13.15 -14.89 11.31
CA ILE A 28 14.35 -14.95 10.46
C ILE A 28 15.01 -16.32 10.65
N GLN A 29 15.21 -17.07 9.57
CA GLN A 29 16.10 -18.23 9.51
C GLN A 29 17.39 -17.86 8.75
N PRO A 30 18.56 -18.39 9.14
CA PRO A 30 19.81 -18.12 8.43
C PRO A 30 19.96 -18.98 7.16
N SER A 31 20.19 -18.29 6.05
CA SER A 31 20.95 -18.66 4.85
C SER A 31 21.26 -20.14 4.55
N ALA A 32 20.67 -20.67 3.48
CA ALA A 32 21.14 -21.88 2.80
C ALA A 32 22.02 -21.54 1.57
N GLN A 33 23.03 -22.38 1.30
CA GLN A 33 24.00 -22.21 0.20
C GLN A 33 23.41 -22.61 -1.18
N PRO A 34 23.99 -22.13 -2.31
CA PRO A 34 23.56 -22.52 -3.65
C PRO A 34 24.10 -23.91 -4.06
N PRO A 35 23.36 -24.69 -4.89
CA PRO A 35 23.84 -25.96 -5.45
C PRO A 35 24.73 -25.76 -6.70
N PRO A 36 25.61 -26.73 -7.04
CA PRO A 36 26.48 -26.67 -8.21
C PRO A 36 25.77 -27.08 -9.53
N PRO A 37 26.33 -26.73 -10.70
CA PRO A 37 25.74 -27.07 -12.00
C PRO A 37 26.11 -28.49 -12.48
N GLY A 38 25.16 -29.17 -13.14
CA GLY A 38 25.31 -30.49 -13.77
C GLY A 38 24.56 -30.57 -15.11
N VAL A 39 25.04 -31.41 -16.04
CA VAL A 39 24.78 -31.30 -17.49
C VAL A 39 23.96 -32.48 -18.04
N SER A 40 23.39 -32.30 -19.25
CA SER A 40 22.81 -33.29 -20.19
C SER A 40 21.34 -33.69 -19.97
N ARG A 41 20.39 -33.54 -20.91
CA ARG A 41 20.26 -33.83 -22.38
C ARG A 41 19.51 -35.15 -22.64
N THR A 42 18.28 -35.04 -23.15
CA THR A 42 17.49 -35.96 -24.04
C THR A 42 16.08 -35.32 -24.16
N ARG A 43 15.49 -34.97 -25.32
CA ARG A 43 14.98 -35.78 -26.46
C ARG A 43 14.31 -37.08 -25.99
N ASP A 44 13.03 -37.39 -26.19
CA ASP A 44 11.95 -36.86 -27.06
C ASP A 44 10.58 -37.34 -26.47
N SER A 45 9.35 -37.19 -26.99
CA SER A 45 8.86 -36.78 -28.32
C SER A 45 7.37 -36.32 -28.33
N HIS A 46 6.87 -36.00 -29.54
CA HIS A 46 5.50 -35.83 -30.04
C HIS A 46 4.25 -36.32 -29.25
N SER A 47 3.27 -35.42 -29.09
CA SER A 47 1.85 -35.68 -29.43
C SER A 47 1.05 -34.37 -29.57
N ARG A 48 1.01 -33.78 -30.77
CA ARG A 48 -0.21 -33.63 -31.58
C ARG A 48 -1.51 -34.07 -30.87
N ASN A 49 -2.36 -33.11 -30.54
CA ASN A 49 -3.78 -33.29 -30.81
C ASN A 49 -4.38 -32.01 -31.39
N GLN A 50 -5.08 -32.16 -32.49
CA GLN A 50 -5.55 -31.10 -33.38
C GLN A 50 -7.06 -31.21 -33.41
N HIS A 51 -7.79 -30.23 -32.87
CA HIS A 51 -9.24 -30.16 -33.01
C HIS A 51 -9.63 -28.86 -33.68
N GLN A 52 -9.92 -29.00 -34.96
CA GLN A 52 -10.32 -27.97 -35.89
C GLN A 52 -11.86 -28.00 -35.93
N HIS A 53 -12.52 -26.92 -35.54
CA HIS A 53 -13.94 -26.71 -35.82
C HIS A 53 -14.11 -25.34 -36.49
N GLN A 54 -14.49 -25.39 -37.76
CA GLN A 54 -14.59 -24.26 -38.67
C GLN A 54 -16.02 -24.23 -39.20
N HIS A 55 -16.86 -23.37 -38.63
CA HIS A 55 -18.18 -22.92 -39.09
C HIS A 55 -18.45 -21.59 -38.33
N GLN A 56 -19.05 -20.53 -38.87
CA GLN A 56 -19.41 -20.20 -40.25
C GLN A 56 -19.53 -18.65 -40.35
N ARG A 57 -19.19 -18.05 -41.49
CA ARG A 57 -19.30 -16.59 -41.70
C ARG A 57 -20.76 -16.22 -41.98
N HIS A 58 -21.40 -15.41 -41.14
CA HIS A 58 -22.55 -14.59 -41.56
C HIS A 58 -22.47 -13.17 -40.99
N HIS A 59 -23.08 -12.23 -41.73
CA HIS A 59 -22.99 -10.80 -41.49
C HIS A 59 -23.79 -10.33 -40.27
N GLY A 60 -23.21 -9.41 -39.51
CA GLY A 60 -23.85 -8.71 -38.41
C GLY A 60 -23.01 -7.50 -38.01
N GLY A 61 -23.21 -6.38 -38.70
CA GLY A 61 -22.48 -5.13 -38.48
C GLY A 61 -22.85 -4.43 -37.18
N SER A 62 -22.64 -5.07 -36.03
CA SER A 62 -22.56 -4.36 -34.76
C SER A 62 -21.17 -3.75 -34.68
N MET A 63 -21.06 -2.43 -34.90
CA MET A 63 -19.89 -1.70 -34.44
C MET A 63 -19.82 -1.83 -32.92
N LEU A 64 -19.04 -2.81 -32.46
CA LEU A 64 -18.52 -2.82 -31.10
C LEU A 64 -17.82 -1.48 -30.93
N LYS A 65 -18.50 -0.55 -30.25
CA LYS A 65 -17.93 0.69 -29.78
C LYS A 65 -16.70 0.26 -28.98
N GLN A 66 -15.50 0.46 -29.55
CA GLN A 66 -14.27 0.24 -28.81
C GLN A 66 -14.45 0.98 -27.48
N PRO A 67 -14.32 0.30 -26.32
CA PRO A 67 -14.49 0.98 -25.05
C PRO A 67 -13.48 2.13 -25.06
N SER A 68 -13.99 3.36 -24.97
CA SER A 68 -13.21 4.59 -25.00
C SER A 68 -12.20 4.48 -23.87
N LEU A 69 -10.95 4.19 -24.24
CA LEU A 69 -9.95 3.56 -23.34
C LEU A 69 -9.71 4.33 -22.03
N ASN A 70 -10.02 5.63 -22.04
CA ASN A 70 -9.66 6.62 -21.04
C ASN A 70 -10.84 7.50 -20.58
N GLU A 71 -12.06 6.97 -20.43
CA GLU A 71 -13.06 7.71 -19.63
C GLU A 71 -12.57 7.82 -18.17
N PRO A 72 -12.49 9.03 -17.57
CA PRO A 72 -11.94 9.22 -16.23
C PRO A 72 -12.58 8.31 -15.17
N SER A 73 -13.91 8.15 -15.22
CA SER A 73 -14.67 7.30 -14.30
C SER A 73 -14.33 5.81 -14.42
N ASP A 74 -13.92 5.33 -15.60
CA ASP A 74 -13.49 3.94 -15.79
C ASP A 74 -12.08 3.73 -15.21
N VAL A 75 -11.20 4.73 -15.32
CA VAL A 75 -9.86 4.70 -14.71
C VAL A 75 -9.97 4.67 -13.17
N VAL A 76 -10.86 5.49 -12.57
CA VAL A 76 -11.18 5.43 -11.13
C VAL A 76 -11.60 4.00 -10.74
N ARG A 77 -12.53 3.40 -11.50
CA ARG A 77 -13.05 2.05 -11.21
C ARG A 77 -11.95 0.99 -11.26
N ARG A 78 -11.07 1.01 -12.27
CA ARG A 78 -9.94 0.08 -12.40
C ARG A 78 -8.91 0.24 -11.27
N ALA A 79 -8.60 1.48 -10.87
CA ALA A 79 -7.71 1.75 -9.75
C ALA A 79 -8.22 1.13 -8.44
N LEU A 80 -9.51 1.33 -8.14
CA LEU A 80 -10.16 0.78 -6.95
C LEU A 80 -10.26 -0.75 -6.98
N ASP A 81 -10.56 -1.34 -8.14
CA ASP A 81 -10.56 -2.80 -8.33
C ASP A 81 -9.16 -3.40 -8.09
N PHE A 82 -8.10 -2.84 -8.69
CA PHE A 82 -6.73 -3.28 -8.41
C PHE A 82 -6.34 -3.15 -6.94
N LYS A 83 -6.78 -2.08 -6.23
CA LYS A 83 -6.60 -1.94 -4.78
C LYS A 83 -7.28 -3.09 -4.03
N CYS A 84 -8.54 -3.37 -4.34
CA CYS A 84 -9.32 -4.44 -3.69
C CYS A 84 -8.69 -5.82 -3.92
N GLN A 85 -8.25 -6.12 -5.15
CA GLN A 85 -7.52 -7.34 -5.49
C GLN A 85 -6.19 -7.44 -4.73
N GLY A 86 -5.44 -6.34 -4.60
CA GLY A 86 -4.22 -6.30 -3.79
C GLY A 86 -4.48 -6.62 -2.31
N THR A 87 -5.56 -6.08 -1.75
CA THR A 87 -6.00 -6.37 -0.39
C THR A 87 -6.44 -7.81 -0.19
N GLN A 88 -7.05 -8.44 -1.20
CA GLN A 88 -7.35 -9.87 -1.15
C GLN A 88 -6.06 -10.70 -1.17
N CYS A 89 -5.15 -10.45 -2.12
CA CYS A 89 -3.84 -11.11 -2.16
C CYS A 89 -3.05 -10.93 -0.84
N TYR A 90 -3.15 -9.78 -0.17
CA TYR A 90 -2.53 -9.56 1.14
C TYR A 90 -3.10 -10.46 2.24
N LYS A 91 -4.44 -10.60 2.31
CA LYS A 91 -5.11 -11.52 3.26
C LYS A 91 -4.71 -12.97 2.99
N ASP A 92 -4.59 -13.34 1.73
CA ASP A 92 -4.15 -14.67 1.28
C ASP A 92 -2.63 -14.90 1.46
N LYS A 93 -1.91 -13.96 2.09
CA LYS A 93 -0.44 -13.95 2.30
C LYS A 93 0.39 -13.99 1.00
N LYS A 94 -0.23 -13.72 -0.15
CA LYS A 94 0.39 -13.63 -1.47
C LYS A 94 1.04 -12.26 -1.69
N TYR A 95 1.99 -11.89 -0.82
CA TYR A 95 2.55 -10.53 -0.77
C TYR A 95 3.17 -10.06 -2.10
N ARG A 96 3.81 -10.96 -2.86
CA ARG A 96 4.36 -10.63 -4.19
C ARG A 96 3.27 -10.27 -5.20
N GLU A 97 2.14 -10.98 -5.20
CA GLU A 97 0.98 -10.65 -6.05
C GLU A 97 0.33 -9.35 -5.59
N ALA A 98 0.15 -9.17 -4.28
CA ALA A 98 -0.41 -7.96 -3.68
C ALA A 98 0.37 -6.70 -4.09
N ILE A 99 1.70 -6.73 -4.02
CA ILE A 99 2.58 -5.63 -4.48
C ILE A 99 2.30 -5.29 -5.95
N GLY A 100 2.21 -6.30 -6.83
CA GLY A 100 1.91 -6.09 -8.24
C GLY A 100 0.54 -5.46 -8.49
N LYS A 101 -0.48 -5.84 -7.71
CA LYS A 101 -1.83 -5.26 -7.79
C LYS A 101 -1.86 -3.80 -7.30
N TYR A 102 -1.25 -3.50 -6.15
CA TYR A 102 -1.16 -2.12 -5.64
C TYR A 102 -0.33 -1.20 -6.56
N HIS A 103 0.72 -1.71 -7.20
CA HIS A 103 1.45 -0.94 -8.22
C HIS A 103 0.59 -0.64 -9.45
N ARG A 104 -0.26 -1.57 -9.91
CA ARG A 104 -1.22 -1.30 -10.99
C ARG A 104 -2.25 -0.25 -10.60
N ALA A 105 -2.79 -0.31 -9.37
CA ALA A 105 -3.68 0.74 -8.86
C ALA A 105 -3.01 2.13 -8.88
N LEU A 106 -1.77 2.25 -8.40
CA LEU A 106 -1.01 3.51 -8.43
C LEU A 106 -0.68 4.00 -9.85
N LEU A 107 -0.52 3.09 -10.83
CA LEU A 107 -0.30 3.46 -12.23
C LEU A 107 -1.57 4.04 -12.87
N GLU A 108 -2.74 3.45 -12.62
CA GLU A 108 -4.03 4.01 -13.07
C GLU A 108 -4.27 5.38 -12.44
N ILE A 109 -4.03 5.54 -11.13
CA ILE A 109 -4.19 6.82 -10.42
C ILE A 109 -3.31 7.91 -11.03
N LYS A 110 -2.00 7.66 -11.15
CA LYS A 110 -1.05 8.64 -11.69
C LYS A 110 -1.21 8.88 -13.18
N GLY A 111 -1.67 7.88 -13.93
CA GLY A 111 -2.07 8.03 -15.32
C GLY A 111 -3.19 9.06 -15.45
N LEU A 112 -4.23 8.95 -14.62
CA LEU A 112 -5.35 9.88 -14.65
C LEU A 112 -4.97 11.30 -14.24
N CYS A 113 -4.17 11.47 -13.18
CA CYS A 113 -3.68 12.79 -12.77
C CYS A 113 -2.91 13.51 -13.90
N ARG A 114 -2.18 12.77 -14.75
CA ARG A 114 -1.51 13.34 -15.92
C ARG A 114 -2.46 13.72 -17.06
N VAL A 115 -3.55 12.97 -17.24
CA VAL A 115 -4.55 13.22 -18.30
C VAL A 115 -5.44 14.42 -17.94
N LEU A 116 -5.78 14.60 -16.67
CA LEU A 116 -6.65 15.70 -16.21
C LEU A 116 -5.94 17.06 -16.13
N GLY A 117 -4.60 17.06 -16.07
CA GLY A 117 -3.79 18.27 -15.93
C GLY A 117 -3.84 18.87 -14.52
N ASP A 118 -2.81 19.65 -14.19
CA ASP A 118 -2.80 20.47 -12.97
C ASP A 118 -3.48 21.82 -13.26
N PRO A 119 -4.51 22.24 -12.50
CA PRO A 119 -5.21 23.49 -12.75
C PRO A 119 -4.31 24.75 -12.61
N ASP A 120 -3.14 24.67 -11.96
CA ASP A 120 -2.27 25.83 -11.73
C ASP A 120 -1.23 26.11 -12.83
N THR A 121 -1.28 25.44 -14.00
CA THR A 121 -0.40 25.77 -15.14
C THR A 121 -0.98 26.88 -16.03
N SER A 122 -1.28 28.04 -15.43
CA SER A 122 -1.65 29.26 -16.16
C SER A 122 -0.42 29.92 -16.79
N SER A 123 0.09 29.34 -17.89
CA SER A 123 1.07 30.01 -18.74
C SER A 123 0.96 29.60 -20.22
N LYS A 124 0.17 30.39 -20.95
CA LYS A 124 0.39 30.79 -22.36
C LYS A 124 0.73 29.69 -23.38
N SER A 125 -0.25 29.25 -24.18
CA SER A 125 -0.26 29.43 -25.66
C SER A 125 -1.55 28.89 -26.30
N PRO A 126 -1.94 29.33 -27.52
CA PRO A 126 -3.36 29.39 -27.89
C PRO A 126 -3.85 28.32 -28.89
N ALA A 127 -5.18 28.17 -28.90
CA ALA A 127 -6.04 27.77 -30.01
C ALA A 127 -5.76 26.46 -30.77
N SER A 128 -6.60 25.45 -30.49
CA SER A 128 -7.10 24.53 -31.51
C SER A 128 -8.63 24.52 -31.47
N LEU A 129 -9.26 24.87 -32.59
CA LEU A 129 -10.71 25.04 -32.72
C LEU A 129 -11.38 23.70 -33.05
N LEU A 130 -12.13 23.11 -32.11
CA LEU A 130 -13.08 22.03 -32.39
C LEU A 130 -14.38 22.19 -31.56
N PRO A 131 -15.59 21.95 -32.12
CA PRO A 131 -16.85 22.22 -31.42
C PRO A 131 -17.32 21.08 -30.50
N THR A 132 -17.72 21.46 -29.29
CA THR A 132 -18.81 20.86 -28.50
C THR A 132 -18.92 19.33 -28.41
N ILE A 133 -18.21 18.73 -27.44
CA ILE A 133 -18.73 17.58 -26.66
C ILE A 133 -18.71 17.97 -25.17
N SER A 134 -19.69 18.77 -24.77
CA SER A 134 -19.83 19.23 -23.39
C SER A 134 -20.62 18.22 -22.55
N LYS A 135 -19.95 17.15 -22.08
CA LYS A 135 -20.41 16.31 -20.95
C LYS A 135 -19.26 15.47 -20.37
N SER A 136 -19.06 15.58 -19.05
CA SER A 136 -18.26 14.70 -18.16
C SER A 136 -16.75 14.50 -18.40
N SER A 137 -16.00 15.53 -18.81
CA SER A 137 -14.52 15.47 -18.84
C SER A 137 -13.81 15.79 -17.52
N SER A 138 -14.54 16.26 -16.49
CA SER A 138 -14.03 16.45 -15.13
C SER A 138 -14.49 15.31 -14.22
N LEU A 139 -13.59 14.81 -13.37
CA LEU A 139 -13.99 14.02 -12.20
C LEU A 139 -14.86 14.87 -11.26
N THR A 140 -15.70 14.22 -10.49
CA THR A 140 -16.30 14.83 -9.30
C THR A 140 -15.27 14.94 -8.18
N ASP A 141 -15.45 15.90 -7.26
CA ASP A 141 -14.57 16.04 -6.09
C ASP A 141 -14.55 14.78 -5.22
N GLU A 142 -15.69 14.06 -5.14
CA GLU A 142 -15.79 12.76 -4.49
C GLU A 142 -14.91 11.70 -5.15
N GLN A 143 -14.91 11.61 -6.49
CA GLN A 143 -14.02 10.70 -7.22
C GLN A 143 -12.54 11.05 -7.02
N LYS A 144 -12.20 12.35 -7.03
CA LYS A 144 -10.84 12.81 -6.78
C LYS A 144 -10.39 12.45 -5.35
N GLY A 145 -11.22 12.74 -4.34
CA GLY A 145 -10.97 12.37 -2.95
C GLY A 145 -10.79 10.86 -2.77
N ALA A 146 -11.68 10.06 -3.37
CA ALA A 146 -11.59 8.59 -3.32
C ALA A 146 -10.29 8.06 -3.94
N MET A 147 -9.76 8.71 -4.98
CA MET A 147 -8.47 8.35 -5.57
C MET A 147 -7.27 8.76 -4.71
N GLU A 148 -7.29 9.95 -4.09
CA GLU A 148 -6.24 10.37 -3.15
C GLU A 148 -6.21 9.41 -1.94
N THR A 149 -7.36 9.06 -1.35
CA THR A 149 -7.45 8.04 -0.30
C THR A 149 -6.94 6.67 -0.79
N ALA A 150 -7.32 6.23 -1.98
CA ALA A 150 -6.87 4.95 -2.54
C ALA A 150 -5.34 4.92 -2.80
N GLU A 151 -4.72 6.03 -3.19
CA GLU A 151 -3.26 6.14 -3.33
C GLU A 151 -2.56 5.97 -1.97
N LEU A 152 -3.05 6.65 -0.93
CA LEU A 152 -2.50 6.56 0.42
C LEU A 152 -2.66 5.15 1.01
N GLU A 153 -3.82 4.52 0.81
CA GLU A 153 -4.05 3.12 1.17
C GLU A 153 -3.12 2.15 0.41
N CYS A 154 -2.86 2.40 -0.88
CA CYS A 154 -1.92 1.61 -1.66
C CYS A 154 -0.49 1.73 -1.14
N TYR A 155 0.01 2.93 -0.83
CA TYR A 155 1.34 3.10 -0.23
C TYR A 155 1.45 2.43 1.14
N ASN A 156 0.45 2.62 2.00
CA ASN A 156 0.39 1.95 3.30
C ASN A 156 0.42 0.42 3.16
N SER A 157 -0.31 -0.13 2.20
CA SER A 157 -0.39 -1.57 1.99
C SER A 157 0.87 -2.13 1.33
N LEU A 158 1.51 -1.39 0.43
CA LEU A 158 2.82 -1.72 -0.14
C LEU A 158 3.92 -1.76 0.92
N ALA A 159 3.96 -0.77 1.82
CA ALA A 159 4.87 -0.77 2.96
C ALA A 159 4.65 -2.00 3.87
N ALA A 160 3.39 -2.40 4.09
CA ALA A 160 3.05 -3.62 4.83
C ALA A 160 3.56 -4.88 4.12
N CYS A 161 3.33 -5.01 2.81
CA CYS A 161 3.80 -6.15 2.01
C CYS A 161 5.32 -6.28 2.04
N LEU A 162 6.04 -5.16 1.86
CA LEU A 162 7.51 -5.15 1.83
C LEU A 162 8.12 -5.61 3.16
N LEU A 163 7.49 -5.30 4.30
CA LEU A 163 7.91 -5.77 5.63
C LEU A 163 7.67 -7.28 5.86
N GLN A 164 6.89 -7.94 5.00
CA GLN A 164 6.63 -9.39 5.04
C GLN A 164 7.48 -10.18 4.01
N MET A 165 8.30 -9.49 3.20
CA MET A 165 9.22 -10.15 2.27
C MET A 165 10.42 -10.73 3.02
N GLU A 166 10.95 -11.85 2.53
CA GLU A 166 12.18 -12.48 3.06
C GLU A 166 13.38 -11.51 3.06
N LEU A 167 13.54 -10.75 1.98
CA LEU A 167 14.50 -9.65 1.89
C LEU A 167 13.74 -8.32 1.91
N VAL A 168 13.68 -7.70 3.09
CA VAL A 168 12.94 -6.45 3.32
C VAL A 168 13.72 -5.26 2.76
N ASN A 169 13.12 -4.54 1.81
CA ASN A 169 13.66 -3.27 1.30
C ASN A 169 13.19 -2.09 2.18
N TYR A 170 13.91 -1.83 3.27
CA TYR A 170 13.58 -0.76 4.22
C TYR A 170 13.61 0.65 3.60
N GLU A 171 14.46 0.89 2.59
CA GLU A 171 14.48 2.15 1.83
C GLU A 171 13.13 2.44 1.16
N ARG A 172 12.53 1.46 0.48
CA ARG A 172 11.19 1.62 -0.12
C ARG A 172 10.06 1.66 0.92
N VAL A 173 10.18 0.94 2.04
CA VAL A 173 9.21 1.05 3.15
C VAL A 173 9.18 2.48 3.69
N LYS A 174 10.37 3.07 3.95
CA LYS A 174 10.54 4.47 4.34
C LYS A 174 9.91 5.40 3.30
N GLU A 175 10.25 5.26 2.02
CA GLU A 175 9.74 6.12 0.94
C GLU A 175 8.19 6.12 0.87
N TYR A 176 7.55 4.95 0.91
CA TYR A 176 6.10 4.84 0.86
C TYR A 176 5.42 5.38 2.12
N CYS A 177 5.98 5.14 3.31
CA CYS A 177 5.39 5.68 4.53
C CYS A 177 5.52 7.21 4.61
N LEU A 178 6.64 7.79 4.15
CA LEU A 178 6.79 9.26 4.09
C LEU A 178 5.79 9.91 3.12
N LYS A 179 5.46 9.26 2.00
CA LYS A 179 4.40 9.73 1.08
C LYS A 179 3.03 9.77 1.75
N VAL A 180 2.72 8.77 2.58
CA VAL A 180 1.50 8.78 3.40
C VAL A 180 1.55 9.92 4.42
N LEU A 181 2.62 10.03 5.19
CA LEU A 181 2.76 11.04 6.26
C LEU A 181 2.77 12.49 5.75
N HIS A 182 3.12 12.73 4.49
CA HIS A 182 3.02 14.05 3.88
C HIS A 182 1.56 14.55 3.74
N LYS A 183 0.60 13.64 3.58
CA LYS A 183 -0.85 13.93 3.54
C LYS A 183 -1.52 13.66 4.89
N GLU A 184 -1.19 12.55 5.53
CA GLU A 184 -1.75 12.08 6.80
C GLU A 184 -0.67 12.03 7.90
N GLY A 185 -0.20 13.19 8.36
CA GLY A 185 0.92 13.28 9.33
C GLY A 185 0.73 12.56 10.67
N LYS A 186 -0.49 12.12 11.00
CA LYS A 186 -0.82 11.35 12.21
C LYS A 186 -1.17 9.87 11.93
N ASN A 187 -0.97 9.36 10.71
CA ASN A 187 -1.28 7.97 10.40
C ASN A 187 -0.38 7.01 11.20
N PHE A 188 -0.95 6.35 12.22
CA PHE A 188 -0.23 5.44 13.11
C PHE A 188 0.57 4.36 12.36
N LYS A 189 -0.05 3.72 11.35
CA LYS A 189 0.58 2.63 10.59
C LYS A 189 1.79 3.13 9.80
N ALA A 190 1.71 4.32 9.22
CA ALA A 190 2.83 4.93 8.50
C ALA A 190 3.93 5.45 9.45
N LEU A 191 3.57 6.02 10.61
CA LEU A 191 4.53 6.44 11.65
C LEU A 191 5.33 5.23 12.17
N TYR A 192 4.63 4.18 12.63
CA TYR A 192 5.27 2.98 13.17
C TYR A 192 6.20 2.31 12.13
N ARG A 193 5.71 2.11 10.90
CA ARG A 193 6.50 1.48 9.82
C ARG A 193 7.70 2.33 9.38
N SER A 194 7.58 3.66 9.39
CA SER A 194 8.72 4.57 9.19
C SER A 194 9.76 4.38 10.28
N GLY A 195 9.34 4.36 11.55
CA GLY A 195 10.20 4.13 12.70
C GLY A 195 10.97 2.80 12.62
N VAL A 196 10.28 1.72 12.28
CA VAL A 196 10.89 0.41 12.01
C VAL A 196 11.87 0.46 10.83
N ALA A 197 11.52 1.12 9.73
CA ALA A 197 12.41 1.24 8.57
C ALA A 197 13.69 2.00 8.91
N TYR A 198 13.59 3.18 9.54
CA TYR A 198 14.76 3.96 9.96
C TYR A 198 15.65 3.20 10.97
N TYR A 199 15.06 2.39 11.86
CA TYR A 199 15.81 1.55 12.79
C TYR A 199 16.72 0.56 12.06
N HIS A 200 16.19 -0.14 11.06
CA HIS A 200 16.96 -1.12 10.27
C HIS A 200 17.93 -0.47 9.28
N LEU A 201 17.68 0.78 8.88
CA LEU A 201 18.61 1.61 8.10
C LEU A 201 19.72 2.26 8.96
N GLY A 202 19.66 2.15 10.28
CA GLY A 202 20.67 2.68 11.22
C GLY A 202 20.52 4.15 11.61
N ASP A 203 19.54 4.89 11.06
CA ASP A 203 19.21 6.25 11.50
C ASP A 203 18.34 6.18 12.76
N PHE A 204 18.99 5.88 13.89
CA PHE A 204 18.31 5.67 15.16
C PHE A 204 17.62 6.93 15.69
N GLN A 205 18.08 8.13 15.31
CA GLN A 205 17.46 9.39 15.74
C GLN A 205 16.10 9.59 15.06
N LYS A 206 16.01 9.43 13.73
CA LYS A 206 14.71 9.46 13.04
C LYS A 206 13.83 8.29 13.43
N ALA A 207 14.40 7.11 13.64
CA ALA A 207 13.65 5.96 14.15
C ALA A 207 12.95 6.29 15.46
N LEU A 208 13.67 6.84 16.44
CA LEU A 208 13.11 7.20 17.75
C LEU A 208 12.03 8.28 17.65
N PHE A 209 12.21 9.27 16.78
CA PHE A 209 11.21 10.30 16.49
C PHE A 209 9.89 9.68 15.99
N TYR A 210 9.92 8.93 14.88
CA TYR A 210 8.70 8.34 14.30
C TYR A 210 8.04 7.32 15.23
N LEU A 211 8.83 6.54 15.98
CA LEU A 211 8.30 5.61 16.98
C LEU A 211 7.60 6.37 18.13
N LYS A 212 8.16 7.47 18.63
CA LYS A 212 7.51 8.29 19.66
C LYS A 212 6.24 8.97 19.15
N GLU A 213 6.21 9.44 17.90
CA GLU A 213 4.96 9.94 17.30
C GLU A 213 3.90 8.84 17.14
N SER A 214 4.29 7.61 16.78
CA SER A 214 3.36 6.47 16.73
C SER A 214 2.82 6.11 18.12
N HIS A 215 3.66 6.15 19.15
CA HIS A 215 3.28 5.88 20.55
C HIS A 215 2.28 6.90 21.10
N LYS A 216 2.31 8.16 20.63
CA LYS A 216 1.27 9.16 20.97
C LYS A 216 -0.11 8.81 20.41
N GLN A 217 -0.20 8.03 19.33
CA GLN A 217 -1.48 7.58 18.77
C GLN A 217 -1.96 6.30 19.48
N GLU A 218 -1.08 5.32 19.67
CA GLU A 218 -1.40 4.05 20.35
C GLU A 218 -0.40 3.78 21.50
N PRO A 219 -0.61 4.33 22.71
CA PRO A 219 0.32 4.20 23.83
C PRO A 219 0.45 2.77 24.37
N SER A 220 -0.54 1.91 24.12
CA SER A 220 -0.58 0.52 24.57
C SER A 220 0.07 -0.47 23.59
N ASP A 221 0.49 -0.05 22.39
CA ASP A 221 1.08 -0.99 21.43
C ASP A 221 2.46 -1.48 21.88
N THR A 222 2.52 -2.78 22.15
CA THR A 222 3.73 -3.45 22.67
C THR A 222 4.88 -3.48 21.65
N ASN A 223 4.58 -3.45 20.35
CA ASN A 223 5.61 -3.44 19.32
C ASN A 223 6.29 -2.06 19.21
N VAL A 224 5.51 -0.97 19.31
CA VAL A 224 6.00 0.40 19.38
C VAL A 224 6.91 0.56 20.62
N ILE A 225 6.43 0.17 21.80
CA ILE A 225 7.22 0.23 23.05
C ILE A 225 8.53 -0.55 22.92
N ARG A 226 8.47 -1.78 22.40
CA ARG A 226 9.65 -2.63 22.16
C ARG A 226 10.64 -1.98 21.19
N TYR A 227 10.17 -1.41 20.08
CA TYR A 227 11.06 -0.75 19.12
C TYR A 227 11.66 0.56 19.68
N ILE A 228 10.93 1.32 20.51
CA ILE A 228 11.49 2.48 21.22
C ILE A 228 12.67 2.04 22.10
N GLN A 229 12.47 1.05 22.95
CA GLN A 229 13.52 0.52 23.84
C GLN A 229 14.75 0.02 23.05
N LEU A 230 14.53 -0.77 21.99
CA LEU A 230 15.61 -1.24 21.11
C LEU A 230 16.39 -0.10 20.45
N THR A 231 15.70 0.99 20.09
CA THR A 231 16.30 2.18 19.47
C THR A 231 17.12 2.97 20.49
N GLU A 232 16.58 3.23 21.68
CA GLU A 232 17.30 3.94 22.75
C GLU A 232 18.55 3.17 23.21
N MET A 233 18.49 1.83 23.28
CA MET A 233 19.66 0.98 23.55
C MET A 233 20.73 1.09 22.46
N LYS A 234 20.35 1.20 21.17
CA LYS A 234 21.29 1.40 20.05
C LYS A 234 21.96 2.78 20.14
N ILE A 235 21.20 3.84 20.38
CA ILE A 235 21.73 5.21 20.53
C ILE A 235 22.75 5.27 21.68
N ARG A 236 22.41 4.75 22.87
CA ARG A 236 23.33 4.71 24.02
C ARG A 236 24.62 3.95 23.71
N ARG A 237 24.54 2.83 23.00
CA ARG A 237 25.71 2.02 22.60
C ARG A 237 26.60 2.73 21.59
N ASN A 238 26.03 3.46 20.63
CA ASN A 238 26.80 4.23 19.65
C ASN A 238 27.55 5.39 20.32
N ALA A 239 26.87 6.19 21.15
CA ALA A 239 27.49 7.28 21.90
C ALA A 239 28.61 6.82 22.86
N GLN A 240 28.57 5.57 23.33
CA GLN A 240 29.66 4.97 24.13
C GLN A 240 30.86 4.51 23.28
N ARG A 241 30.66 4.21 21.99
CA ARG A 241 31.75 3.85 21.06
C ARG A 241 32.46 5.11 20.58
N GLU A 242 31.70 6.10 20.11
CA GLU A 242 32.21 7.40 19.70
C GLU A 242 33.12 8.02 20.78
N LYS A 243 32.69 8.03 22.05
CA LYS A 243 33.51 8.51 23.18
C LYS A 243 34.81 7.74 23.44
N LYS A 244 34.87 6.45 23.08
CA LYS A 244 36.08 5.62 23.22
C LYS A 244 37.01 5.71 22.02
N GLU A 245 36.50 6.18 20.88
CA GLU A 245 37.29 6.42 19.67
C GLU A 245 37.91 7.84 19.69
N THR A 246 37.40 8.74 20.54
CA THR A 246 37.91 10.10 20.76
C THR A 246 38.74 10.28 22.05
N THR A 247 39.19 9.20 22.70
CA THR A 247 39.98 9.24 23.95
C THR A 247 41.15 8.27 23.86
#